data_AF-A0A7T8QW10-F1
#
_entry.id   AF-A0A7T8QW10-F1
#
_cell.length_a   1.000
_cell.length_b   1.000
_cell.length_c   1.000
_cell.angle_alpha   90.00
_cell.angle_beta   90.00
_cell.angle_gamma   90.00
#
_symmetry.space_group_name_H-M   'P 1'
#
loop_
_entity.id
_entity.type
_entity.pdbx_description
1 polymer ?
#
loop_
_entity_poly.entity_id
_entity_poly.type
_entity_poly.pdbx_seq_one_letter_code
_entity_poly.pdbx_strand_id
1 'polypeptide(L)'
;MRYNDRSYSRKNLLQILGDGMKDASLDYATTEATWKSYGKFNGEHRISCLDHVYFAGLDCNVEVLKDTTTDHRPVLAKILVPSGKTGTRSIERRNFKAIQLQELEDALQKWPWTTIYSIEDVDTVHQFLLDGITEASTR
;
A
#
# COMPACT_ATOMS: atom_id res chain seq x y z
N MET A 1 -7.18 12.75 -2.99
CA MET A 1 -7.93 12.87 -1.72
C MET A 1 -8.94 14.00 -1.77
N ARG A 2 -10.08 13.87 -1.07
CA ARG A 2 -11.13 14.90 -0.99
C ARG A 2 -10.86 15.97 0.09
N TYR A 3 -9.60 16.38 0.28
CA TYR A 3 -9.20 17.30 1.36
C TYR A 3 -9.98 18.61 1.38
N ASN A 4 -10.30 19.13 0.19
CA ASN A 4 -11.01 20.39 0.01
C ASN A 4 -12.54 20.25 -0.03
N ASP A 5 -13.07 19.03 -0.01
CA ASP A 5 -14.51 18.78 0.00
C ASP A 5 -15.05 18.95 1.43
N ARG A 6 -15.69 20.11 1.68
CA ARG A 6 -16.30 20.42 2.97
C ARG A 6 -17.50 19.53 3.30
N SER A 7 -18.11 18.91 2.29
CA SER A 7 -19.27 18.03 2.44
C SER A 7 -18.89 16.56 2.65
N TYR A 8 -17.60 16.24 2.62
CA TYR A 8 -17.15 14.87 2.79
C TYR A 8 -17.42 14.36 4.20
N SER A 9 -18.35 13.42 4.32
CA SER A 9 -18.85 12.90 5.60
C SER A 9 -17.79 12.23 6.48
N ARG A 10 -16.64 11.84 5.91
CA ARG A 10 -15.52 11.18 6.60
C ARG A 10 -14.30 12.10 6.75
N LYS A 11 -14.49 13.42 6.67
CA LYS A 11 -13.40 14.41 6.72
C LYS A 11 -12.52 14.31 7.97
N ASN A 12 -13.09 13.94 9.11
CA ASN A 12 -12.33 13.73 10.35
C ASN A 12 -11.30 12.59 10.21
N LEU A 13 -11.69 11.45 9.62
CA LEU A 13 -10.77 10.33 9.39
C LEU A 13 -9.69 10.71 8.37
N LEU A 14 -10.07 11.46 7.34
CA LEU A 14 -9.12 11.98 6.35
C LEU A 14 -8.08 12.91 6.99
N GLN A 15 -8.51 13.76 7.93
CA GLN A 15 -7.60 14.63 8.67
C GLN A 15 -6.63 13.83 9.52
N ILE A 16 -7.12 12.88 10.33
CA ILE A 16 -6.28 11.99 11.15
C ILE A 16 -5.24 11.26 10.30
N LEU A 17 -5.67 10.73 9.14
CA LEU A 17 -4.77 10.03 8.23
C LEU A 17 -3.65 10.95 7.74
N GLY A 18 -3.97 12.13 7.20
CA GLY A 18 -2.90 12.98 6.66
C GLY A 18 -2.08 13.70 7.74
N ASP A 19 -2.60 13.92 8.94
CA ASP A 19 -1.78 14.34 10.08
C ASP A 19 -0.74 13.25 10.40
N GLY A 20 -1.16 11.98 10.49
CA GLY A 20 -0.25 10.85 10.73
C GLY A 20 0.78 10.65 9.61
N MET A 21 0.40 10.84 8.35
CA MET A 21 1.32 10.74 7.21
C MET A 21 2.35 11.89 7.23
N LYS A 22 1.90 13.10 7.58
CA LYS A 22 2.78 14.25 7.75
C LYS A 22 3.76 14.06 8.90
N ASP A 23 3.31 13.54 10.03
CA ASP A 23 4.17 13.21 11.17
C ASP A 23 5.22 12.14 10.79
N ALA A 24 4.87 11.22 9.90
CA ALA A 24 5.79 10.23 9.33
C ALA A 24 6.70 10.79 8.21
N SER A 25 6.65 12.11 7.94
CA SER A 25 7.40 12.75 6.84
C SER A 25 7.10 12.16 5.45
N LEU A 26 5.85 11.71 5.25
CA LEU A 26 5.35 11.21 3.97
C LEU A 26 4.57 12.30 3.23
N ASP A 27 4.96 12.53 1.98
CA ASP A 27 4.24 13.39 1.05
C ASP A 27 3.16 12.58 0.32
N TYR A 28 2.01 13.22 0.09
CA TYR A 28 0.91 12.63 -0.68
C TYR A 28 1.01 13.02 -2.15
N ALA A 29 1.12 12.05 -3.04
CA ALA A 29 1.05 12.28 -4.48
C ALA A 29 -0.42 12.42 -4.90
N THR A 30 -0.79 13.60 -5.41
CA THR A 30 -2.15 13.84 -5.89
C THR A 30 -2.39 13.09 -7.20
N THR A 31 -3.53 12.40 -7.28
CA THR A 31 -3.95 11.66 -8.47
C THR A 31 -5.33 12.12 -8.95
N GLU A 32 -5.65 11.77 -10.20
CA GLU A 32 -7.04 11.78 -10.67
C GLU A 32 -7.91 10.75 -9.92
N ALA A 33 -9.18 10.65 -10.30
CA ALA A 33 -10.07 9.63 -9.77
C ALA A 33 -9.59 8.22 -10.13
N THR A 34 -9.37 7.42 -9.11
CA THR A 34 -8.90 6.02 -9.20
C THR A 34 -10.07 5.04 -9.15
N TRP A 35 -11.27 5.48 -8.78
CA TRP A 35 -12.47 4.66 -8.74
C TRP A 35 -13.59 5.28 -9.56
N LYS A 36 -14.38 4.42 -10.23
CA LYS A 36 -15.57 4.78 -11.00
C LYS A 36 -16.67 3.75 -10.77
N SER A 37 -17.85 4.18 -10.35
CA SER A 37 -18.99 3.28 -10.12
C SER A 37 -19.37 2.48 -11.37
N TYR A 38 -19.75 1.20 -11.19
CA TYR A 38 -20.35 0.42 -12.28
C TYR A 38 -21.69 0.99 -12.74
N GLY A 39 -22.56 1.35 -11.79
CA GLY A 39 -23.86 1.96 -12.05
C GLY A 39 -23.77 3.46 -12.37
N LYS A 40 -24.79 3.97 -13.07
CA LYS A 40 -25.01 5.40 -13.28
C LYS A 40 -26.05 5.92 -12.30
N PHE A 41 -25.79 7.09 -11.72
CA PHE A 41 -26.67 7.78 -10.79
C PHE A 41 -26.99 9.14 -11.40
N ASN A 42 -28.26 9.44 -11.64
CA ASN A 42 -28.69 10.64 -12.40
C ASN A 42 -28.04 10.76 -13.78
N GLY A 43 -27.82 9.62 -14.47
CA GLY A 43 -27.22 9.58 -15.81
C GLY A 43 -25.68 9.57 -15.83
N GLU A 44 -25.01 9.78 -14.71
CA GLU A 44 -23.56 9.89 -14.63
C GLU A 44 -22.92 8.83 -13.74
N HIS A 45 -21.67 8.47 -14.03
CA HIS A 45 -20.89 7.63 -13.11
C HIS A 45 -20.37 8.49 -11.96
N ARG A 46 -20.40 7.94 -10.75
CA ARG A 46 -19.68 8.54 -9.62
C ARG A 46 -18.22 8.20 -9.74
N ILE A 47 -17.36 9.18 -9.49
CA ILE A 47 -15.92 9.00 -9.47
C ILE A 47 -15.34 9.45 -8.13
N SER A 48 -14.25 8.82 -7.71
CA SER A 48 -13.54 9.22 -6.50
C SER A 48 -12.06 8.82 -6.59
N CYS A 49 -11.22 9.54 -5.86
CA CYS A 49 -9.83 9.16 -5.60
C CYS A 49 -9.83 8.43 -4.25
N LEU A 50 -9.70 7.11 -4.29
CA LEU A 50 -9.74 6.22 -3.12
C LEU A 50 -8.41 5.52 -2.88
N ASP A 51 -7.59 5.40 -3.93
CA ASP A 51 -6.28 4.78 -3.88
C ASP A 51 -5.22 5.87 -3.69
N HIS A 52 -4.36 5.71 -2.69
CA HIS A 52 -3.42 6.74 -2.27
C HIS A 52 -1.97 6.30 -2.51
N VAL A 53 -1.13 7.25 -2.93
CA VAL A 53 0.31 7.05 -3.03
C VAL A 53 0.97 8.05 -2.08
N TYR A 54 1.76 7.52 -1.16
CA TYR A 54 2.59 8.30 -0.25
C TYR A 54 4.06 7.98 -0.51
N PHE A 55 4.93 8.97 -0.40
CA PHE A 55 6.35 8.83 -0.68
C PHE A 55 7.18 9.71 0.26
N ALA A 56 8.46 9.39 0.43
CA ALA A 56 9.39 10.16 1.25
C ALA A 56 10.76 10.25 0.59
N GLY A 57 11.37 11.44 0.66
CA GLY A 57 12.78 11.66 0.36
C GLY A 57 13.23 11.44 -1.08
N LEU A 58 12.30 11.20 -2.01
CA LEU A 58 12.58 10.95 -3.43
C LEU A 58 11.52 11.62 -4.30
N ASP A 59 11.91 12.06 -5.49
CA ASP A 59 10.96 12.58 -6.47
C ASP A 59 10.04 11.45 -6.95
N CYS A 60 8.73 11.69 -6.87
CA CYS A 60 7.70 10.74 -7.26
C CYS A 60 6.76 11.38 -8.28
N ASN A 61 6.60 10.74 -9.43
CA ASN A 61 5.61 11.11 -10.44
C ASN A 61 4.53 10.01 -10.49
N VAL A 62 3.25 10.38 -10.41
CA VAL A 62 2.15 9.43 -10.36
C VAL A 62 1.18 9.67 -11.51
N GLU A 63 0.79 8.58 -12.18
CA GLU A 63 -0.24 8.59 -13.22
C GLU A 63 -1.31 7.53 -12.95
N VAL A 64 -2.55 7.82 -13.35
CA VAL A 64 -3.67 6.87 -13.29
C VAL A 64 -3.86 6.25 -14.68
N LEU A 65 -3.74 4.93 -14.78
CA LEU A 65 -3.86 4.20 -16.03
C LEU A 65 -5.33 4.02 -16.41
N LYS A 66 -5.63 4.05 -17.71
CA LYS A 66 -7.01 3.95 -18.23
C LYS A 66 -7.52 2.52 -18.34
N ASP A 67 -6.60 1.58 -18.54
CA ASP A 67 -6.94 0.17 -18.77
C ASP A 67 -7.23 -0.51 -17.45
N THR A 68 -8.47 -1.00 -17.29
CA THR A 68 -8.89 -1.76 -16.12
C THR A 68 -10.06 -2.67 -16.44
N THR A 69 -10.11 -3.82 -15.78
CA THR A 69 -11.24 -4.75 -15.76
C THR A 69 -12.10 -4.62 -14.51
N THR A 70 -11.74 -3.71 -13.59
CA THR A 70 -12.46 -3.42 -12.35
C THR A 70 -12.99 -1.97 -12.33
N ASP A 71 -13.74 -1.61 -11.31
CA ASP A 71 -14.17 -0.24 -11.01
C ASP A 71 -13.03 0.65 -10.51
N HIS A 72 -11.86 0.07 -10.24
CA HIS A 72 -10.63 0.80 -9.91
C HIS A 72 -9.70 0.90 -11.10
N ARG A 73 -9.03 2.04 -11.25
CA ARG A 73 -7.99 2.30 -12.24
C ARG A 73 -6.62 2.13 -11.59
N PRO A 74 -5.71 1.36 -12.19
CA PRO A 74 -4.36 1.20 -11.67
C PRO A 74 -3.64 2.55 -11.52
N VAL A 75 -2.89 2.70 -10.44
CA VAL A 75 -2.06 3.88 -10.19
C VAL A 75 -0.59 3.49 -10.36
N LEU A 76 0.11 4.16 -11.27
CA LEU A 76 1.52 3.94 -11.52
C LEU A 76 2.33 5.07 -10.88
N ALA A 77 3.14 4.72 -9.88
CA ALA A 77 4.08 5.63 -9.24
C ALA A 77 5.50 5.38 -9.76
N LYS A 78 6.11 6.41 -10.35
CA LYS A 78 7.49 6.42 -10.85
C LYS A 78 8.35 7.16 -9.84
N ILE A 79 9.20 6.42 -9.14
CA ILE A 79 10.13 6.98 -8.17
C ILE A 79 11.47 7.20 -8.87
N LEU A 80 11.92 8.45 -8.92
CA LEU A 80 13.24 8.81 -9.40
C LEU A 80 14.23 8.53 -8.27
N VAL A 81 14.90 7.39 -8.38
CA VAL A 81 16.00 7.06 -7.50
C VAL A 81 17.25 7.73 -8.05
N PRO A 82 17.95 8.60 -7.29
CA PRO A 82 19.25 9.11 -7.68
C PRO A 82 20.14 7.97 -8.10
N SER A 83 20.85 8.12 -9.22
CA SER A 83 21.82 7.13 -9.68
C SER A 83 23.01 7.08 -8.71
N GLY A 84 22.82 6.43 -7.56
CA GLY A 84 23.91 5.95 -6.72
C GLY A 84 24.63 4.81 -7.45
N LYS A 85 25.95 4.73 -7.30
CA LYS A 85 26.86 3.78 -7.97
C LYS A 85 26.13 2.48 -8.32
N THR A 86 26.19 2.10 -9.59
CA THR A 86 25.75 0.80 -10.11
C THR A 86 26.61 -0.31 -9.50
N GLY A 87 26.37 -0.62 -8.23
CA GLY A 87 26.80 -1.86 -7.62
C GLY A 87 25.81 -2.93 -8.03
N THR A 88 26.32 -4.04 -8.53
CA THR A 88 25.55 -5.27 -8.70
C THR A 88 24.90 -5.59 -7.35
N ARG A 89 23.57 -5.48 -7.27
CA ARG A 89 22.81 -5.90 -6.10
C ARG A 89 22.51 -7.37 -6.29
N SER A 90 22.96 -8.22 -5.37
CA SER A 90 22.50 -9.60 -5.32
C SER A 90 21.06 -9.60 -4.84
N ILE A 91 20.11 -9.96 -5.70
CA ILE A 91 18.73 -10.22 -5.29
C ILE A 91 18.69 -11.69 -4.90
N GLU A 92 18.69 -11.96 -3.60
CA GLU A 92 18.47 -13.32 -3.13
C GLU A 92 16.97 -13.62 -3.17
N ARG A 93 16.58 -14.51 -4.08
CA ARG A 93 15.19 -14.92 -4.25
C ARG A 93 14.83 -15.90 -3.14
N ARG A 94 14.15 -15.41 -2.11
CA ARG A 94 13.68 -16.25 -0.99
C ARG A 94 12.60 -17.23 -1.47
N ASN A 95 12.70 -18.48 -1.00
CA ASN A 95 11.86 -19.57 -1.46
C ASN A 95 10.54 -19.61 -0.67
N PHE A 96 9.53 -18.91 -1.17
CA PHE A 96 8.18 -18.92 -0.59
C PHE A 96 7.35 -20.17 -0.93
N LYS A 97 7.91 -21.16 -1.65
CA LYS A 97 7.18 -22.40 -1.99
C LYS A 97 6.82 -23.24 -0.76
N ALA A 98 7.49 -23.01 0.37
CA ALA A 98 7.21 -23.70 1.61
C ALA A 98 6.02 -23.11 2.39
N ILE A 99 5.51 -21.93 2.00
CA ILE A 99 4.38 -21.29 2.67
C ILE A 99 3.08 -21.82 2.06
N GLN A 100 2.32 -22.60 2.82
CA GLN A 100 0.99 -23.00 2.40
C GLN A 100 -0.01 -21.86 2.67
N LEU A 101 -0.93 -21.64 1.74
CA LEU A 101 -1.93 -20.56 1.83
C LEU A 101 -2.75 -20.64 3.12
N GLN A 102 -3.17 -21.84 3.51
CA GLN A 102 -3.97 -22.06 4.71
C GLN A 102 -3.23 -21.67 5.99
N GLU A 103 -1.96 -22.06 6.09
CA GLU A 103 -1.09 -21.75 7.24
C GLU A 103 -0.83 -20.24 7.34
N LEU A 104 -0.69 -19.57 6.20
CA LEU A 104 -0.56 -18.11 6.14
C LEU A 104 -1.85 -17.42 6.61
N GLU A 105 -3.01 -17.87 6.16
CA GLU A 105 -4.31 -17.29 6.59
C GLU A 105 -4.53 -17.45 8.10
N ASP A 106 -4.20 -18.61 8.66
CA ASP A 106 -4.29 -18.86 10.10
C ASP A 106 -3.30 -18.02 10.91
N ALA A 107 -2.08 -17.84 10.40
CA ALA A 107 -1.09 -16.97 11.00
C ALA A 107 -1.54 -15.51 10.98
N LEU A 108 -2.14 -15.06 9.86
CA LEU A 108 -2.63 -13.69 9.69
C LEU A 108 -3.62 -13.26 10.78
N GLN A 109 -4.38 -14.22 11.33
CA GLN A 109 -5.38 -13.95 12.37
C GLN A 109 -4.83 -13.98 13.80
N LYS A 110 -3.70 -14.65 14.04
CA LYS A 110 -3.24 -15.01 15.41
C LYS A 110 -1.92 -14.35 15.81
N TRP A 111 -1.08 -13.98 14.85
CA TRP A 111 0.26 -13.47 15.10
C TRP A 111 0.28 -11.94 15.25
N PRO A 112 1.13 -11.35 16.12
CA PRO A 112 1.20 -9.90 16.34
C PRO A 112 1.97 -9.18 15.22
N TRP A 113 1.36 -9.13 14.03
CA TRP A 113 1.94 -8.58 12.80
C TRP A 113 2.39 -7.13 12.89
N THR A 114 1.82 -6.35 13.81
CA THR A 114 2.21 -4.95 13.99
C THR A 114 3.70 -4.79 14.31
N THR A 115 4.33 -5.83 14.89
CA THR A 115 5.77 -5.86 15.18
C THR A 115 6.62 -5.77 13.91
N ILE A 116 6.13 -6.25 12.76
CA ILE A 116 6.89 -6.29 11.50
C ILE A 116 7.25 -4.88 11.01
N TYR A 117 6.42 -3.88 11.32
CA TYR A 117 6.62 -2.50 10.88
C TYR A 117 7.76 -1.79 11.63
N SER A 118 8.25 -2.39 12.71
CA SER A 118 9.36 -1.86 13.51
C SER A 118 10.69 -2.56 13.21
N ILE A 119 10.72 -3.54 12.31
CA ILE A 119 11.93 -4.31 11.99
C ILE A 119 12.59 -3.67 10.75
N GLU A 120 13.80 -3.16 10.94
CA GLU A 120 14.60 -2.54 9.86
C GLU A 120 15.39 -3.58 9.04
N ASP A 121 15.79 -4.69 9.69
CA ASP A 121 16.58 -5.74 9.05
C ASP A 121 15.70 -6.75 8.29
N VAL A 122 15.99 -6.94 7.01
CA VAL A 122 15.15 -7.72 6.11
C VAL A 122 15.21 -9.24 6.39
N ASP A 123 16.33 -9.74 6.91
CA ASP A 123 16.47 -11.15 7.27
C ASP A 123 15.69 -11.45 8.55
N THR A 124 15.68 -10.50 9.48
CA THR A 124 14.83 -10.52 10.67
C THR A 124 13.34 -10.48 10.30
N VAL A 125 12.93 -9.67 9.32
CA VAL A 125 11.55 -9.69 8.77
C VAL A 125 11.21 -11.06 8.22
N HIS A 126 12.10 -11.67 7.44
CA HIS A 126 11.87 -12.99 6.87
C HIS A 126 11.72 -14.07 7.94
N GLN A 127 12.57 -14.05 8.97
CA GLN A 127 12.45 -14.99 10.09
C GLN A 127 11.14 -14.79 10.87
N PHE A 128 10.75 -13.54 11.13
CA PHE A 128 9.49 -13.22 11.80
C PHE A 128 8.26 -13.74 11.04
N LEU A 129 8.28 -13.71 9.70
CA LEU A 129 7.23 -14.30 8.87
C LEU A 129 7.18 -15.84 9.03
N LEU A 130 8.34 -16.51 9.01
CA LEU A 130 8.43 -17.96 9.17
C LEU A 130 7.98 -18.42 10.55
N ASP A 131 8.34 -17.68 11.60
CA ASP A 131 7.95 -17.98 12.98
C ASP A 131 6.42 -17.88 13.14
N GLY A 132 5.80 -16.83 12.58
CA GLY A 132 4.35 -16.66 12.62
C GLY A 132 3.58 -17.76 11.90
N ILE A 133 4.10 -18.23 10.76
CA ILE A 133 3.50 -19.33 9.99
C ILE A 133 3.65 -20.66 10.73
N THR A 134 4.82 -20.92 11.33
CA THR A 134 5.11 -22.16 12.05
C THR A 134 4.27 -22.27 13.33
N GLU A 135 4.19 -21.20 14.13
CA GLU A 135 3.40 -21.17 15.36
C GLU A 135 1.90 -21.41 15.07
N ALA A 136 1.40 -20.84 13.97
CA ALA A 136 0.02 -21.03 13.55
C ALA A 136 -0.30 -22.46 13.08
N SER A 137 0.72 -23.19 12.59
CA SER A 137 0.61 -24.56 12.07
C SER A 137 0.71 -25.64 13.17
N THR A 138 1.10 -25.28 14.40
CA THR A 138 1.39 -26.25 15.48
C THR A 138 0.19 -26.45 16.45
N ARG A 139 -1.02 -26.08 16.04
CA ARG A 139 -2.28 -26.29 16.80
C ARG A 139 -3.40 -26.78 15.89
#